data_AF-A0A7S3KB16-F1
#
_entry.id   AF-A0A7S3KB16-F1
#
_cell.length_a   1.000
_cell.length_b   1.000
_cell.length_c   1.000
_cell.angle_alpha   90.00
_cell.angle_beta   90.00
_cell.angle_gamma   90.00
#
_symmetry.space_group_name_H-M   'P 1'
#
loop_
_entity.id
_entity.type
_entity.pdbx_description
1 polymer ?
#
loop_
_entity_poly.entity_id
_entity_poly.type
_entity_poly.pdbx_seq_one_letter_code
_entity_poly.pdbx_strand_id
1 'polypeptide(L)'
;ESITDESVKEYVHKTFDDTFLPSLMDFVRIPNLSPLFDPEWNTNGLLMKAANHLKDFADGLGLQGYTSEIVKEDDRTPVLFLTIEPFKISEEDALTVLCYSHMDKQPWGDGWDADKKPDEPVIVNDKLFGRGGADDGYGMYSALLGIKTCQDHSLPHPRVYIFIEGSEESSEDDLVHYINDFVGGRFKHSLDLVIALDSEALDAQTFTSTSSLRGIINFDLNVETFKNNIHSC
;
A
#
# COMPACT_ATOMS: atom_id res chain seq x y z
N GLU A 1 -26.16 -18.55 13.18
CA GLU A 1 -25.44 -18.50 14.47
C GLU A 1 -24.71 -17.18 14.56
N SER A 2 -24.50 -16.65 15.77
CA SER A 2 -23.66 -15.46 15.95
C SER A 2 -22.21 -15.81 15.66
N ILE A 3 -21.53 -15.04 14.81
CA ILE A 3 -20.10 -15.19 14.56
C ILE A 3 -19.29 -14.96 15.86
N THR A 4 -18.22 -15.71 16.05
CA THR A 4 -17.32 -15.56 17.20
C THR A 4 -15.98 -14.97 16.76
N ASP A 5 -15.27 -14.30 17.66
CA ASP A 5 -13.93 -13.76 17.38
C ASP A 5 -12.96 -14.85 16.91
N GLU A 6 -13.07 -16.06 17.46
CA GLU A 6 -12.22 -17.18 17.06
C GLU A 6 -12.49 -17.61 15.62
N SER A 7 -13.78 -17.74 15.24
CA SER A 7 -14.13 -18.07 13.85
C SER A 7 -13.71 -16.99 12.85
N VAL A 8 -13.70 -15.72 13.26
CA VAL A 8 -13.16 -14.62 12.42
C VAL A 8 -11.66 -14.78 12.24
N LYS A 9 -10.91 -15.02 13.32
CA LYS A 9 -9.45 -15.21 13.25
C LYS A 9 -9.08 -16.40 12.38
N GLU A 10 -9.73 -17.54 12.56
CA GLU A 10 -9.50 -18.73 11.72
C GLU A 10 -9.78 -18.44 10.24
N TYR A 11 -10.89 -17.75 9.94
CA TYR A 11 -11.21 -17.34 8.58
C TYR A 11 -10.15 -16.40 8.00
N VAL A 12 -9.74 -15.38 8.75
CA VAL A 12 -8.73 -14.39 8.32
C VAL A 12 -7.39 -15.06 8.05
N HIS A 13 -6.89 -15.88 8.98
CA HIS A 13 -5.61 -16.59 8.81
C HIS A 13 -5.64 -17.50 7.59
N LYS A 14 -6.66 -18.35 7.48
CA LYS A 14 -6.78 -19.27 6.35
C LYS A 14 -6.90 -18.53 5.02
N THR A 15 -7.73 -17.49 4.95
CA THR A 15 -7.95 -16.72 3.72
C THR A 15 -6.70 -15.94 3.33
N PHE A 16 -5.99 -15.38 4.32
CA PHE A 16 -4.72 -14.71 4.09
C PHE A 16 -3.71 -15.68 3.49
N ASP A 17 -3.44 -16.81 4.16
CA ASP A 17 -2.43 -17.79 3.73
C ASP A 17 -2.75 -18.41 2.37
N ASP A 18 -4.02 -18.76 2.12
CA ASP A 18 -4.41 -19.47 0.89
C ASP A 18 -4.55 -18.55 -0.33
N THR A 19 -4.91 -17.27 -0.13
CA THR A 19 -5.34 -16.38 -1.23
C THR A 19 -4.56 -15.08 -1.30
N PHE A 20 -4.35 -14.37 -0.18
CA PHE A 20 -3.77 -13.02 -0.19
C PHE A 20 -2.24 -13.09 -0.20
N LEU A 21 -1.65 -13.97 0.62
CA LEU A 21 -0.21 -14.13 0.76
C LEU A 21 0.47 -14.53 -0.58
N PRO A 22 -0.05 -15.47 -1.39
CA PRO A 22 0.53 -15.76 -2.70
C PRO A 22 0.57 -14.54 -3.62
N SER A 23 -0.50 -13.74 -3.64
CA SER A 23 -0.56 -12.51 -4.45
C SER A 23 0.39 -11.43 -3.93
N LEU A 24 0.52 -11.28 -2.61
CA LEU A 24 1.51 -10.37 -2.01
C LEU A 24 2.95 -10.79 -2.37
N MET A 25 3.25 -12.09 -2.35
CA MET A 25 4.53 -12.59 -2.84
C MET A 25 4.72 -12.27 -4.33
N ASP A 26 3.70 -12.42 -5.17
CA ASP A 26 3.80 -12.05 -6.59
C ASP A 26 4.03 -10.55 -6.78
N PHE A 27 3.43 -9.70 -5.95
CA PHE A 27 3.70 -8.27 -5.90
C PHE A 27 5.16 -7.98 -5.51
N VAL A 28 5.71 -8.67 -4.50
CA VAL A 28 7.12 -8.52 -4.07
C VAL A 28 8.08 -8.75 -5.24
N ARG A 29 7.78 -9.70 -6.13
CA ARG A 29 8.60 -10.01 -7.32
C ARG A 29 8.63 -8.91 -8.38
N ILE A 30 7.78 -7.89 -8.29
CA ILE A 30 7.77 -6.77 -9.23
C ILE A 30 8.82 -5.75 -8.75
N PRO A 31 9.87 -5.45 -9.52
CA PRO A 31 10.93 -4.54 -9.08
C PRO A 31 10.57 -3.06 -9.30
N ASN A 32 9.38 -2.64 -8.89
CA ASN A 32 8.83 -1.30 -9.15
C ASN A 32 9.35 -0.26 -8.14
N LEU A 33 10.59 0.19 -8.37
CA LEU A 33 11.21 1.23 -7.56
C LEU A 33 10.48 2.57 -7.70
N SER A 34 10.53 3.37 -6.63
CA SER A 34 10.01 4.73 -6.61
C SER A 34 10.81 5.68 -7.53
N PRO A 35 10.21 6.74 -8.09
CA PRO A 35 10.85 7.63 -9.07
C PRO A 35 12.25 8.14 -8.73
N LEU A 36 12.52 8.43 -7.46
CA LEU A 36 13.82 8.92 -6.96
C LEU A 36 14.95 7.90 -7.21
N PHE A 37 14.63 6.62 -7.29
CA PHE A 37 15.60 5.52 -7.37
C PHE A 37 15.67 4.87 -8.75
N ASP A 38 14.79 5.24 -9.67
CA ASP A 38 14.71 4.66 -11.01
C ASP A 38 14.38 5.74 -12.05
N PRO A 39 15.38 6.28 -12.77
CA PRO A 39 15.17 7.29 -13.81
C PRO A 39 14.26 6.83 -14.97
N GLU A 40 14.07 5.53 -15.14
CA GLU A 40 13.23 4.94 -16.19
C GLU A 40 11.83 4.55 -15.67
N TRP A 41 11.47 4.93 -14.44
CA TRP A 41 10.21 4.56 -13.78
C TRP A 41 8.96 4.77 -14.66
N ASN A 42 8.94 5.85 -15.46
CA ASN A 42 7.78 6.22 -16.28
C ASN A 42 7.74 5.44 -17.61
N THR A 43 8.86 4.86 -18.06
CA THR A 43 8.98 4.19 -19.37
C THR A 43 9.12 2.69 -19.26
N ASN A 44 9.65 2.16 -18.15
CA ASN A 44 9.87 0.73 -17.96
C ASN A 44 8.58 -0.06 -17.62
N GLY A 45 7.50 0.63 -17.24
CA GLY A 45 6.19 0.04 -16.99
C GLY A 45 6.06 -0.74 -15.68
N LEU A 46 7.04 -0.70 -14.78
CA LEU A 46 7.06 -1.51 -13.56
C LEU A 46 6.00 -1.05 -12.54
N LEU A 47 5.83 0.25 -12.34
CA LEU A 47 4.75 0.79 -11.48
C LEU A 47 3.36 0.47 -12.03
N MET A 48 3.18 0.56 -13.37
CA MET A 48 1.93 0.13 -14.00
C MET A 48 1.70 -1.39 -13.85
N LYS A 49 2.75 -2.21 -13.93
CA LYS A 49 2.65 -3.65 -13.68
C LYS A 49 2.21 -3.94 -12.25
N ALA A 50 2.75 -3.22 -11.27
CA ALA A 50 2.34 -3.31 -9.88
C ALA A 50 0.87 -2.91 -9.68
N ALA A 51 0.46 -1.75 -10.21
CA ALA A 51 -0.93 -1.28 -10.15
C ALA A 51 -1.91 -2.28 -10.78
N ASN A 52 -1.59 -2.84 -11.95
CA ASN A 52 -2.41 -3.84 -12.60
C ASN A 52 -2.48 -5.15 -11.79
N HIS A 53 -1.36 -5.62 -11.23
CA HIS A 53 -1.35 -6.81 -10.37
C HIS A 53 -2.28 -6.67 -9.17
N LEU A 54 -2.19 -5.53 -8.46
CA LEU A 54 -3.04 -5.21 -7.32
C LEU A 54 -4.52 -5.10 -7.74
N LYS A 55 -4.79 -4.44 -8.86
CA LYS A 55 -6.14 -4.32 -9.42
C LYS A 55 -6.73 -5.68 -9.80
N ASP A 56 -5.99 -6.50 -10.53
CA ASP A 56 -6.43 -7.83 -10.98
C ASP A 56 -6.74 -8.74 -9.79
N PHE A 57 -5.93 -8.66 -8.73
CA PHE A 57 -6.21 -9.35 -7.47
C PHE A 57 -7.53 -8.89 -6.85
N ALA A 58 -7.73 -7.57 -6.71
CA ALA A 58 -8.93 -7.01 -6.11
C ALA A 58 -10.20 -7.32 -6.94
N ASP A 59 -10.12 -7.23 -8.27
CA ASP A 59 -11.18 -7.59 -9.20
C ASP A 59 -11.60 -9.08 -9.04
N GLY A 60 -10.63 -9.95 -8.74
CA GLY A 60 -10.83 -11.39 -8.54
C GLY A 60 -11.48 -11.79 -7.21
N LEU A 61 -11.59 -10.88 -6.23
CA LEU A 61 -12.13 -11.20 -4.90
C LEU A 61 -13.67 -11.37 -4.85
N GLY A 62 -14.37 -10.88 -5.87
CA GLY A 62 -15.83 -10.99 -5.95
C GLY A 62 -16.57 -10.16 -4.89
N LEU A 63 -16.01 -9.01 -4.49
CA LEU A 63 -16.63 -8.10 -3.52
C LEU A 63 -17.90 -7.45 -4.09
N GLN A 64 -18.93 -7.34 -3.26
CA GLN A 64 -20.16 -6.61 -3.59
C GLN A 64 -19.93 -5.10 -3.47
N GLY A 65 -20.58 -4.33 -4.36
CA GLY A 65 -20.44 -2.86 -4.38
C GLY A 65 -19.05 -2.37 -4.81
N TYR A 66 -18.23 -3.25 -5.37
CA TYR A 66 -16.85 -2.96 -5.76
C TYR A 66 -16.74 -2.34 -7.15
N THR A 67 -15.91 -1.31 -7.26
CA THR A 67 -15.39 -0.76 -8.51
C THR A 67 -13.93 -0.37 -8.33
N SER A 68 -13.15 -0.38 -9.42
CA SER A 68 -11.76 0.04 -9.40
C SER A 68 -11.35 0.73 -10.69
N GLU A 69 -10.38 1.64 -10.56
CA GLU A 69 -9.73 2.31 -11.67
C GLU A 69 -8.26 2.55 -11.36
N ILE A 70 -7.44 2.58 -12.42
CA ILE A 70 -6.07 3.09 -12.35
C ILE A 70 -6.08 4.46 -13.02
N VAL A 71 -5.72 5.49 -12.26
CA VAL A 71 -5.53 6.85 -12.76
C VAL A 71 -4.05 7.05 -13.04
N LYS A 72 -3.71 7.43 -14.27
CA LYS A 72 -2.34 7.71 -14.68
C LYS A 72 -2.34 8.90 -15.61
N GLU A 73 -1.71 9.99 -15.17
CA GLU A 73 -1.41 11.15 -16.01
C GLU A 73 -0.01 11.05 -16.62
N ASP A 74 0.26 11.86 -17.64
CA ASP A 74 1.60 12.00 -18.18
C ASP A 74 2.56 12.50 -17.08
N ASP A 75 3.76 11.93 -17.04
CA ASP A 75 4.83 12.29 -16.08
C ASP A 75 4.49 12.19 -14.58
N ARG A 76 3.38 11.53 -14.21
CA ARG A 76 3.03 11.21 -12.80
C ARG A 76 2.96 9.72 -12.55
N THR A 77 3.17 9.25 -11.33
CA THR A 77 3.02 7.83 -10.99
C THR A 77 1.55 7.39 -11.08
N PRO A 78 1.26 6.10 -11.34
CA PRO A 78 -0.11 5.62 -11.34
C PRO A 78 -0.69 5.60 -9.92
N VAL A 79 -1.99 5.87 -9.81
CA VAL A 79 -2.78 5.65 -8.60
C VAL A 79 -3.80 4.56 -8.86
N LEU A 80 -3.83 3.54 -8.00
CA LEU A 80 -4.92 2.57 -7.98
C LEU A 80 -5.98 3.03 -6.97
N PHE A 81 -7.20 3.21 -7.45
CA PHE A 81 -8.33 3.62 -6.66
C PHE A 81 -9.46 2.60 -6.68
N LEU A 82 -9.92 2.20 -5.50
CA LEU A 82 -11.02 1.25 -5.33
C LEU A 82 -12.14 1.95 -4.57
N THR A 83 -13.38 1.66 -4.95
CA THR A 83 -14.57 2.02 -4.19
C THR A 83 -15.35 0.77 -3.85
N ILE A 84 -15.69 0.61 -2.58
CA ILE A 84 -16.59 -0.42 -2.07
C ILE A 84 -17.76 0.29 -1.40
N GLU A 85 -18.96 0.13 -1.98
CA GLU A 85 -20.19 0.69 -1.41
C GLU A 85 -20.56 0.07 -0.06
N PRO A 86 -21.35 0.77 0.78
CA PRO A 86 -21.82 0.24 2.05
C PRO A 86 -22.51 -1.11 1.89
N PHE A 87 -22.26 -2.01 2.83
CA PHE A 87 -22.90 -3.33 2.84
C PHE A 87 -23.71 -3.48 4.12
N LYS A 88 -24.99 -3.86 3.97
CA LYS A 88 -25.96 -4.02 5.09
C LYS A 88 -26.14 -2.77 5.97
N ILE A 89 -25.77 -1.59 5.45
CA ILE A 89 -26.01 -0.27 6.02
C ILE A 89 -26.70 0.57 4.93
N SER A 90 -27.61 1.47 5.29
CA SER A 90 -28.21 2.39 4.32
C SER A 90 -27.15 3.39 3.83
N GLU A 91 -27.29 3.90 2.61
CA GLU A 91 -26.35 4.91 2.09
C GLU A 91 -26.34 6.20 2.93
N GLU A 92 -27.49 6.56 3.52
CA GLU A 92 -27.66 7.77 4.35
C GLU A 92 -26.97 7.64 5.72
N ASP A 93 -26.89 6.43 6.26
CA ASP A 93 -26.29 6.16 7.58
C ASP A 93 -24.81 5.73 7.49
N ALA A 94 -24.33 5.42 6.28
CA ALA A 94 -22.99 4.88 6.09
C ALA A 94 -21.91 5.96 6.15
N LEU A 95 -20.99 5.80 7.08
CA LEU A 95 -19.72 6.52 7.07
C LEU A 95 -18.92 6.20 5.80
N THR A 96 -17.99 7.07 5.46
CA THR A 96 -17.03 6.88 4.36
C THR A 96 -15.62 6.85 4.91
N VAL A 97 -14.94 5.72 4.72
CA VAL A 97 -13.57 5.48 5.17
C VAL A 97 -12.63 5.53 3.98
N LEU A 98 -11.50 6.21 4.10
CA LEU A 98 -10.38 6.13 3.15
C LEU A 98 -9.27 5.28 3.76
N CYS A 99 -8.91 4.18 3.11
CA CYS A 99 -7.70 3.42 3.39
C CYS A 99 -6.59 3.89 2.44
N TYR A 100 -5.47 4.35 3.00
CA TYR A 100 -4.28 4.79 2.27
C TYR A 100 -3.16 3.76 2.40
N SER A 101 -2.43 3.56 1.31
CA SER A 101 -1.26 2.70 1.18
C SER A 101 -0.43 3.16 -0.04
N HIS A 102 0.76 2.61 -0.26
CA HIS A 102 1.55 2.87 -1.46
C HIS A 102 2.14 1.58 -2.06
N MET A 103 2.48 1.61 -3.35
CA MET A 103 2.98 0.42 -4.07
C MET A 103 4.43 0.54 -4.51
N ASP A 104 4.98 1.75 -4.60
CA ASP A 104 6.38 1.96 -4.94
C ASP A 104 7.33 1.47 -3.85
N LYS A 105 8.58 1.19 -4.24
CA LYS A 105 9.54 0.52 -3.36
C LYS A 105 10.83 1.31 -3.26
N GLN A 106 11.40 1.34 -2.06
CA GLN A 106 12.80 1.66 -1.84
C GLN A 106 13.74 0.69 -2.58
N PRO A 107 14.97 1.11 -2.92
CA PRO A 107 16.00 0.22 -3.43
C PRO A 107 16.30 -0.89 -2.43
N TRP A 108 16.86 -1.98 -2.96
CA TRP A 108 17.11 -3.18 -2.17
C TRP A 108 18.15 -2.96 -1.07
N GLY A 109 19.11 -2.08 -1.32
CA GLY A 109 20.31 -1.91 -0.50
C GLY A 109 21.20 -3.16 -0.50
N ASP A 110 22.31 -3.06 0.23
CA ASP A 110 23.20 -4.18 0.51
C ASP A 110 22.82 -4.86 1.84
N GLY A 111 23.37 -6.06 2.10
CA GLY A 111 23.25 -6.71 3.41
C GLY A 111 22.15 -7.75 3.55
N TRP A 112 21.56 -8.21 2.45
CA TRP A 112 20.65 -9.36 2.45
C TRP A 112 21.38 -10.64 2.87
N ASP A 113 20.72 -11.47 3.68
CA ASP A 113 21.21 -12.81 4.00
C ASP A 113 21.38 -13.64 2.72
N ALA A 114 22.35 -14.56 2.70
CA ALA A 114 22.65 -15.36 1.51
C ALA A 114 21.47 -16.21 0.99
N ASP A 115 20.50 -16.53 1.84
CA ASP A 115 19.30 -17.30 1.54
C ASP A 115 18.06 -16.44 1.25
N LYS A 116 18.20 -15.10 1.21
CA LYS A 116 17.09 -14.16 1.01
C LYS A 116 17.46 -13.17 -0.09
N LYS A 117 16.48 -12.83 -0.93
CA LYS A 117 16.67 -11.80 -1.96
C LYS A 117 15.50 -10.82 -1.93
N PRO A 118 15.73 -9.57 -2.34
CA PRO A 118 14.72 -8.52 -2.31
C PRO A 118 13.49 -8.85 -3.16
N ASP A 119 13.67 -9.48 -4.31
CA ASP A 119 12.66 -9.76 -5.34
C ASP A 119 12.29 -11.25 -5.44
N GLU A 120 12.84 -12.11 -4.58
CA GLU A 120 12.46 -13.52 -4.46
C GLU A 120 11.86 -13.76 -3.07
N PRO A 121 10.54 -13.56 -2.89
CA PRO A 121 9.90 -13.65 -1.59
C PRO A 121 10.06 -15.04 -0.97
N VAL A 122 10.42 -15.09 0.30
CA VAL A 122 10.60 -16.35 1.05
C VAL A 122 10.00 -16.24 2.44
N ILE A 123 9.35 -17.31 2.89
CA ILE A 123 8.82 -17.41 4.25
C ILE A 123 9.83 -18.17 5.10
N VAL A 124 10.32 -17.55 6.17
CA VAL A 124 11.22 -18.17 7.15
C VAL A 124 10.72 -17.85 8.56
N ASN A 125 10.41 -18.89 9.34
CA ASN A 125 9.87 -18.75 10.69
C ASN A 125 8.64 -17.82 10.75
N ASP A 126 7.65 -18.09 9.89
CA ASP A 126 6.39 -17.35 9.78
C ASP A 126 6.53 -15.86 9.40
N LYS A 127 7.67 -15.48 8.83
CA LYS A 127 7.93 -14.13 8.32
C LYS A 127 8.18 -14.17 6.82
N LEU A 128 7.43 -13.35 6.10
CA LEU A 128 7.69 -13.07 4.69
C LEU A 128 8.86 -12.10 4.56
N PHE A 129 9.93 -12.53 3.89
CA PHE A 129 11.06 -11.70 3.52
C PHE A 129 10.97 -11.33 2.04
N GLY A 130 11.17 -10.05 1.73
CA GLY A 130 11.18 -9.48 0.39
C GLY A 130 10.83 -8.00 0.42
N ARG A 131 11.41 -7.18 -0.46
CA ARG A 131 11.19 -5.73 -0.45
C ARG A 131 9.78 -5.41 -0.94
N GLY A 132 9.16 -4.43 -0.27
CA GLY A 132 7.81 -4.00 -0.59
C GLY A 132 6.73 -4.84 0.07
N GLY A 133 7.08 -5.92 0.78
CA GLY A 133 6.09 -6.76 1.45
C GLY A 133 5.41 -6.04 2.61
N ALA A 134 6.21 -5.53 3.54
CA ALA A 134 5.75 -4.84 4.75
C ALA A 134 5.64 -3.32 4.60
N ASP A 135 6.23 -2.75 3.55
CA ASP A 135 6.42 -1.32 3.34
C ASP A 135 6.28 -1.04 1.84
N ASP A 136 5.06 -0.84 1.32
CA ASP A 136 3.75 -0.99 2.01
C ASP A 136 2.78 -1.91 1.23
N GLY A 137 3.32 -2.91 0.55
CA GLY A 137 2.53 -3.79 -0.32
C GLY A 137 1.38 -4.50 0.38
N TYR A 138 1.43 -4.71 1.70
CA TYR A 138 0.39 -5.39 2.48
C TYR A 138 -0.86 -4.54 2.76
N GLY A 139 -0.79 -3.21 2.64
CA GLY A 139 -1.84 -2.29 3.08
C GLY A 139 -3.18 -2.55 2.39
N MET A 140 -3.20 -2.61 1.05
CA MET A 140 -4.41 -2.94 0.29
C MET A 140 -4.98 -4.31 0.65
N TYR A 141 -4.12 -5.34 0.73
CA TYR A 141 -4.53 -6.70 1.04
C TYR A 141 -5.24 -6.78 2.40
N SER A 142 -4.72 -6.06 3.39
CA SER A 142 -5.28 -6.02 4.74
C SER A 142 -6.66 -5.35 4.76
N ALA A 143 -6.80 -4.21 4.08
CA ALA A 143 -8.10 -3.53 3.95
C ALA A 143 -9.14 -4.42 3.24
N LEU A 144 -8.76 -5.02 2.11
CA LEU A 144 -9.64 -5.91 1.35
C LEU A 144 -10.03 -7.17 2.12
N LEU A 145 -9.12 -7.76 2.89
CA LEU A 145 -9.42 -8.93 3.70
C LEU A 145 -10.42 -8.60 4.81
N GLY A 146 -10.31 -7.43 5.45
CA GLY A 146 -11.30 -6.95 6.42
C GLY A 146 -12.69 -6.79 5.80
N ILE A 147 -12.78 -6.15 4.64
CA ILE A 147 -14.04 -5.97 3.89
C ILE A 147 -14.62 -7.33 3.49
N LYS A 148 -13.79 -8.21 2.91
CA LYS A 148 -14.20 -9.54 2.48
C LYS A 148 -14.73 -10.37 3.65
N THR A 149 -14.07 -10.31 4.80
CA THR A 149 -14.51 -10.98 6.03
C THR A 149 -15.90 -10.49 6.44
N CYS A 150 -16.15 -9.18 6.41
CA CYS A 150 -17.48 -8.65 6.69
C CYS A 150 -18.53 -9.18 5.71
N GLN A 151 -18.25 -9.15 4.40
CA GLN A 151 -19.20 -9.58 3.38
C GLN A 151 -19.50 -11.08 3.44
N ASP A 152 -18.47 -11.93 3.53
CA ASP A 152 -18.61 -13.39 3.58
C ASP A 152 -19.40 -13.84 4.84
N HIS A 153 -19.30 -13.09 5.94
CA HIS A 153 -20.05 -13.33 7.16
C HIS A 153 -21.35 -12.52 7.29
N SER A 154 -21.75 -11.80 6.24
CA SER A 154 -22.96 -10.97 6.23
C SER A 154 -23.00 -9.87 7.32
N LEU A 155 -21.84 -9.37 7.73
CA LEU A 155 -21.68 -8.27 8.68
C LEU A 155 -21.69 -6.92 7.98
N PRO A 156 -22.26 -5.88 8.60
CA PRO A 156 -22.29 -4.55 8.00
C PRO A 156 -20.91 -3.90 7.95
N HIS A 157 -20.64 -3.14 6.89
CA HIS A 157 -19.45 -2.28 6.80
C HIS A 157 -19.78 -0.96 6.09
N PRO A 158 -19.05 0.14 6.40
CA PRO A 158 -19.25 1.45 5.78
C PRO A 158 -18.82 1.44 4.30
N ARG A 159 -18.95 2.59 3.63
CA ARG A 159 -18.28 2.81 2.36
C ARG A 159 -16.78 2.85 2.59
N VAL A 160 -16.03 2.18 1.74
CA VAL A 160 -14.57 2.19 1.80
C VAL A 160 -14.00 2.60 0.45
N TYR A 161 -13.20 3.65 0.47
CA TYR A 161 -12.27 4.00 -0.59
C TYR A 161 -10.90 3.43 -0.25
N ILE A 162 -10.22 2.82 -1.22
CA ILE A 162 -8.81 2.42 -1.06
C ILE A 162 -8.01 3.19 -2.11
N PHE A 163 -7.01 3.94 -1.65
CA PHE A 163 -6.15 4.77 -2.47
C PHE A 163 -4.71 4.28 -2.32
N ILE A 164 -4.10 3.90 -3.45
CA ILE A 164 -2.74 3.37 -3.49
C ILE A 164 -1.93 4.21 -4.47
N GLU A 165 -0.97 4.98 -3.96
CA GLU A 165 -0.08 5.77 -4.80
C GLU A 165 1.19 5.01 -5.21
N GLY A 166 2.01 5.63 -6.06
CA GLY A 166 3.27 5.06 -6.55
C GLY A 166 4.49 5.96 -6.36
N SER A 167 4.47 6.90 -5.41
CA SER A 167 5.52 7.91 -5.22
C SER A 167 5.88 8.22 -3.76
N GLU A 168 5.32 7.52 -2.77
CA GLU A 168 5.48 7.86 -1.34
C GLU A 168 6.97 7.96 -0.97
N GLU A 169 7.77 7.03 -1.46
CA GLU A 169 9.19 6.87 -1.13
C GLU A 169 10.09 7.90 -1.83
N SER A 170 9.50 8.77 -2.68
CA SER A 170 10.18 9.79 -3.47
C SER A 170 9.74 11.21 -3.15
N SER A 171 8.44 11.50 -3.27
CA SER A 171 7.90 12.84 -3.04
C SER A 171 6.38 12.85 -2.87
N GLU A 172 5.90 13.88 -2.18
CA GLU A 172 4.47 14.12 -1.97
C GLU A 172 3.78 14.86 -3.15
N ASP A 173 4.53 15.25 -4.19
CA ASP A 173 4.03 16.13 -5.26
C ASP A 173 2.88 15.47 -6.06
N ASP A 174 3.03 14.18 -6.37
CA ASP A 174 2.01 13.39 -7.07
C ASP A 174 0.81 13.12 -6.15
N LEU A 175 1.04 12.76 -4.89
CA LEU A 175 -0.01 12.57 -3.89
C LEU A 175 -0.87 13.83 -3.75
N VAL A 176 -0.25 15.00 -3.55
CA VAL A 176 -0.97 16.28 -3.41
C VAL A 176 -1.78 16.59 -4.67
N HIS A 177 -1.23 16.35 -5.86
CA HIS A 177 -1.96 16.51 -7.11
C HIS A 177 -3.21 15.62 -7.16
N TYR A 178 -3.06 14.32 -6.95
CA TYR A 178 -4.17 13.38 -7.03
C TYR A 178 -5.21 13.58 -5.94
N ILE A 179 -4.82 13.87 -4.69
CA ILE A 179 -5.80 14.16 -3.62
C ILE A 179 -6.64 15.39 -3.98
N ASN A 180 -6.04 16.44 -4.56
CA ASN A 180 -6.79 17.60 -5.01
C ASN A 180 -7.77 17.26 -6.15
N ASP A 181 -7.36 16.46 -7.14
CA ASP A 181 -8.25 15.96 -8.19
C ASP A 181 -9.40 15.12 -7.61
N PHE A 182 -9.10 14.24 -6.67
CA PHE A 182 -10.06 13.31 -6.09
C PHE A 182 -11.09 14.04 -5.23
N VAL A 183 -10.66 15.00 -4.41
CA VAL A 183 -11.56 15.92 -3.69
C VAL A 183 -12.40 16.75 -4.66
N GLY A 184 -11.86 17.07 -5.84
CA GLY A 184 -12.54 17.81 -6.91
C GLY A 184 -13.68 17.04 -7.59
N GLY A 185 -13.80 15.72 -7.42
CA GLY A 185 -14.97 15.00 -7.92
C GLY A 185 -14.92 13.47 -7.98
N ARG A 186 -13.79 12.81 -7.66
CA ARG A 186 -13.74 11.34 -7.60
C ARG A 186 -14.25 10.80 -6.27
N PHE A 187 -13.92 11.45 -5.15
CA PHE A 187 -14.59 11.19 -3.88
C PHE A 187 -16.04 11.67 -3.97
N LYS A 188 -16.97 10.72 -4.14
CA LYS A 188 -18.40 11.02 -4.26
C LYS A 188 -19.06 11.41 -2.93
N HIS A 189 -18.36 11.16 -1.83
CA HIS A 189 -18.82 11.37 -0.46
C HIS A 189 -17.69 11.98 0.38
N SER A 190 -18.05 12.79 1.37
CA SER A 190 -17.11 13.31 2.37
C SER A 190 -16.49 12.17 3.17
N LEU A 191 -15.21 12.29 3.52
CA LEU A 191 -14.50 11.31 4.33
C LEU A 191 -14.76 11.53 5.82
N ASP A 192 -15.12 10.47 6.54
CA ASP A 192 -15.34 10.48 7.99
C ASP A 192 -14.14 9.92 8.77
N LEU A 193 -13.36 9.03 8.13
CA LEU A 193 -12.18 8.40 8.71
C LEU A 193 -11.13 8.14 7.64
N VAL A 194 -9.86 8.34 7.98
CA VAL A 194 -8.71 7.92 7.17
C VAL A 194 -7.90 6.89 7.97
N ILE A 195 -7.60 5.75 7.34
CA ILE A 195 -6.75 4.69 7.88
C ILE A 195 -5.54 4.59 6.97
N ALA A 196 -4.36 4.93 7.48
CA ALA A 196 -3.10 4.66 6.80
C ALA A 196 -2.53 3.35 7.37
N LEU A 197 -2.24 2.39 6.49
CA LEU A 197 -1.68 1.10 6.86
C LEU A 197 -0.17 1.07 6.64
N ASP A 198 0.51 2.17 6.97
CA ASP A 198 1.91 2.39 6.63
C ASP A 198 2.66 2.98 7.84
N SER A 199 2.72 2.20 8.92
CA SER A 199 3.36 2.63 10.16
C SER A 199 3.93 1.44 10.92
N GLU A 200 4.88 1.74 11.81
CA GLU A 200 5.51 0.71 12.62
C GLU A 200 4.59 0.25 13.76
N ALA A 201 4.72 -1.03 14.11
CA ALA A 201 4.17 -1.58 15.35
C ALA A 201 5.25 -1.61 16.44
N LEU A 202 4.86 -1.40 17.70
CA LEU A 202 5.77 -1.51 18.84
C LEU A 202 6.38 -2.92 18.95
N ASP A 203 5.53 -3.94 18.79
CA ASP A 203 5.88 -5.35 18.76
C ASP A 203 4.79 -6.15 18.02
N ALA A 204 5.03 -7.45 17.81
CA ALA A 204 4.11 -8.33 17.08
C ALA A 204 2.86 -8.78 17.89
N GLN A 205 2.75 -8.41 19.16
CA GLN A 205 1.68 -8.86 20.08
C GLN A 205 0.72 -7.72 20.45
N THR A 206 1.12 -6.47 20.23
CA THR A 206 0.42 -5.29 20.70
C THR A 206 -0.11 -4.46 19.54
N PHE A 207 -1.43 -4.30 19.47
CA PHE A 207 -2.03 -3.32 18.54
C PHE A 207 -1.50 -1.92 18.84
N THR A 208 -0.89 -1.30 17.84
CA THR A 208 -0.26 0.02 17.96
C THR A 208 -1.04 1.03 17.13
N SER A 209 -1.41 2.14 17.75
CA SER A 209 -2.03 3.28 17.05
C SER A 209 -1.06 4.44 17.06
N THR A 210 -0.61 4.85 15.88
CA THR A 210 0.30 6.00 15.72
C THR A 210 -0.47 7.29 15.93
N SER A 211 -0.07 8.09 16.93
CA SER A 211 -0.73 9.38 17.24
C SER A 211 -0.11 10.57 16.51
N SER A 212 1.15 10.45 16.09
CA SER A 212 1.87 11.51 15.37
C SER A 212 3.09 10.93 14.64
N LEU A 213 3.44 11.53 13.51
CA LEU A 213 4.68 11.29 12.79
C LEU A 213 5.62 12.48 12.94
N ARG A 214 6.93 12.26 12.81
CA ARG A 214 7.92 13.34 12.75
C ARG A 214 7.96 13.90 11.33
N GLY A 215 8.20 15.20 11.19
CA GLY A 215 8.61 15.77 9.91
C GLY A 215 10.06 15.38 9.58
N ILE A 216 10.42 15.44 8.29
CA ILE A 216 11.77 15.22 7.78
C ILE A 216 12.28 16.48 7.06
N ILE A 217 13.57 16.79 7.22
CA ILE A 217 14.28 17.80 6.45
C ILE A 217 15.57 17.16 5.96
N ASN A 218 15.70 17.03 4.65
CA ASN A 218 16.92 16.56 3.99
C ASN A 218 17.72 17.76 3.46
N PHE A 219 19.03 17.78 3.65
CA PHE A 219 19.90 18.84 3.14
C PHE A 219 21.30 18.33 2.80
N ASP A 220 21.88 18.87 1.73
CA ASP A 220 23.26 18.59 1.33
C ASP A 220 24.20 19.68 1.86
N LEU A 221 25.12 19.30 2.75
CA LEU A 221 26.20 20.19 3.22
C LEU A 221 27.46 19.98 2.38
N ASN A 222 27.73 20.91 1.47
CA ASN A 222 28.94 20.90 0.66
C ASN A 222 30.02 21.81 1.28
N VAL A 223 31.20 21.24 1.56
CA VAL A 223 32.36 21.98 2.07
C VAL A 223 33.47 21.94 1.02
N GLU A 224 33.73 23.08 0.38
CA GLU A 224 34.84 23.27 -0.55
C GLU A 224 35.99 24.00 0.14
N THR A 225 37.19 23.42 0.14
CA THR A 225 38.38 24.01 0.78
C THR A 225 39.36 24.64 -0.21
N PHE A 226 39.55 24.00 -1.36
CA PHE A 226 40.40 24.48 -2.45
C PHE A 226 39.70 24.23 -3.78
N LYS A 227 39.95 25.11 -4.76
CA LYS A 227 39.40 24.98 -6.12
C LYS A 227 39.89 23.75 -6.88
N ASN A 228 40.98 23.14 -6.44
CA ASN A 228 41.59 21.96 -7.05
C ASN A 228 42.05 20.99 -5.97
N ASN A 229 42.10 19.71 -6.30
CA ASN A 229 42.76 18.71 -5.46
C ASN A 229 44.24 19.08 -5.29
N ILE A 230 44.69 19.26 -4.05
CA ILE A 230 46.09 19.55 -3.71
C ILE A 230 46.75 18.23 -3.34
N HIS A 231 47.97 17.99 -3.82
CA HIS A 231 48.76 16.84 -3.38
C HIS A 231 49.05 16.96 -1.89
N SER A 232 48.88 15.89 -1.13
CA SER A 232 49.00 15.90 0.33
C SER A 232 50.43 16.04 0.88
N CYS A 233 51.44 16.31 0.03
CA CYS A 233 52.86 16.39 0.40
C CYS A 233 53.42 17.79 0.26
#